data_AF-A0A923IPC8-F1
#
_entry.id   AF-A0A923IPC8-F1
#
_cell.length_a   1.000
_cell.length_b   1.000
_cell.length_c   1.000
_cell.angle_alpha   90.00
_cell.angle_beta   90.00
_cell.angle_gamma   90.00
#
_symmetry.space_group_name_H-M   'P 1'
#
loop_
_entity.id
_entity.type
_entity.pdbx_description
1 polymer ?
#
loop_
_entity_poly.entity_id
_entity_poly.type
_entity_poly.pdbx_seq_one_letter_code
_entity_poly.pdbx_strand_id
1 'polypeptide(L)'
;SKYGLERTFKVILDLIVVKFLAQYAQKPIYVFGAFGLFSLFVAFIAALTTLYYKIFGDKSFIETPLPLIFVMASITGIMCILMGLLAEIIMRTYYESQGKPVYLIDECRNLEHK
;
A
#
# COMPACT_ATOMS: atom_id res chain seq x y z
N SER A 1 12.40 25.84 25.84
CA SER A 1 12.36 25.02 24.61
C SER A 1 11.23 25.52 23.72
N LYS A 2 11.54 26.33 22.70
CA LYS A 2 10.57 27.06 21.84
C LYS A 2 10.28 26.35 20.51
N TYR A 3 10.63 25.08 20.40
CA TYR A 3 10.33 24.22 19.25
C TYR A 3 9.69 22.94 19.78
N GLY A 4 8.37 22.81 19.61
CA GLY A 4 7.63 21.65 20.07
C GLY A 4 7.96 20.41 19.22
N LEU A 5 8.24 19.28 19.88
CA LEU A 5 8.42 17.97 19.23
C LEU A 5 7.29 17.64 18.27
N GLU A 6 6.08 18.14 18.54
CA GLU A 6 4.89 18.00 17.69
C GLU A 6 5.12 18.47 16.24
N ARG A 7 5.89 19.55 16.04
CA ARG A 7 6.15 20.07 14.68
C ARG A 7 7.08 19.14 13.90
N THR A 8 8.05 18.52 14.58
CA THR A 8 8.98 17.56 13.96
C THR A 8 8.25 16.31 13.49
N PHE A 9 7.34 15.75 14.30
CA PHE A 9 6.54 14.58 13.90
C PHE A 9 5.63 14.88 12.71
N LYS A 10 4.97 16.05 12.69
CA LYS A 10 4.15 16.49 11.54
C LYS A 10 4.97 16.57 10.25
N VAL A 11 6.17 17.15 10.33
CA VAL A 11 7.06 17.28 9.16
C VAL A 11 7.54 15.90 8.67
N ILE A 12 7.85 14.96 9.56
CA ILE A 12 8.24 13.60 9.14
C ILE A 12 7.09 12.89 8.43
N LEU A 13 5.87 12.96 8.97
CA LEU A 13 4.68 12.37 8.34
C LEU A 13 4.42 13.00 6.96
N ASP A 14 4.56 14.32 6.84
CA ASP A 14 4.39 15.04 5.58
C ASP A 14 5.44 14.61 4.55
N LEU A 15 6.71 14.49 4.95
CA LEU A 15 7.78 13.99 4.07
C LEU A 15 7.52 12.56 3.59
N ILE A 16 6.96 11.68 4.44
CA ILE A 16 6.58 10.32 4.04
C ILE A 16 5.50 10.39 2.95
N VAL A 17 4.47 11.22 3.15
CA VAL A 17 3.38 11.39 2.17
C VAL A 17 3.89 11.99 0.87
N VAL A 18 4.67 13.07 0.91
CA VAL A 18 5.23 13.73 -0.28
C VAL A 18 6.12 12.76 -1.05
N LYS A 19 7.00 12.02 -0.36
CA LYS A 19 7.85 11.01 -1.01
C LYS A 19 7.00 9.89 -1.61
N PHE A 20 5.98 9.43 -0.90
CA PHE A 20 5.06 8.40 -1.38
C PHE A 20 4.33 8.85 -2.65
N LEU A 21 3.75 10.06 -2.64
CA LEU A 21 3.05 10.62 -3.79
C LEU A 21 4.00 10.86 -4.97
N ALA A 22 5.19 11.41 -4.72
CA ALA A 22 6.16 11.67 -5.77
C ALA A 22 6.62 10.39 -6.49
N GLN A 23 6.81 9.29 -5.77
CA GLN A 23 7.39 8.06 -6.31
C GLN A 23 6.35 7.01 -6.72
N TYR A 24 5.20 6.94 -6.02
CA TYR A 24 4.25 5.83 -6.14
C TYR A 24 2.84 6.25 -6.56
N ALA A 25 2.53 7.53 -6.73
CA ALA A 25 1.19 7.95 -7.20
C ALA A 25 0.82 7.35 -8.56
N GLN A 26 1.79 7.08 -9.43
CA GLN A 26 1.56 6.48 -10.75
C GLN A 26 1.34 4.96 -10.70
N LYS A 27 1.84 4.28 -9.65
CA LYS A 27 1.81 2.80 -9.54
C LYS A 27 1.65 2.36 -8.08
N PRO A 28 0.54 2.71 -7.41
CA PRO A 28 0.32 2.43 -5.98
C PRO A 28 0.34 0.92 -5.65
N ILE A 29 0.06 0.05 -6.62
CA ILE A 29 0.10 -1.41 -6.44
C ILE A 29 1.47 -1.92 -6.00
N TYR A 30 2.57 -1.26 -6.33
CA TYR A 30 3.91 -1.71 -5.94
C TYR A 30 4.13 -1.63 -4.43
N VAL A 31 3.56 -0.62 -3.76
CA VAL A 31 3.72 -0.46 -2.32
C VAL A 31 2.79 -1.42 -1.59
N PHE A 32 1.49 -1.29 -1.83
CA PHE A 32 0.49 -2.10 -1.13
C PHE A 32 0.56 -3.59 -1.50
N GLY A 33 0.88 -3.90 -2.76
CA GLY A 33 1.10 -5.26 -3.22
C GLY A 33 2.36 -5.89 -2.62
N ALA A 34 3.46 -5.16 -2.48
CA ALA A 34 4.66 -5.67 -1.81
C ALA A 34 4.40 -5.97 -0.32
N PHE A 35 3.73 -5.07 0.41
CA PHE A 35 3.33 -5.32 1.79
C PHE A 35 2.34 -6.48 1.91
N GLY A 36 1.40 -6.59 0.97
CA GLY A 36 0.44 -7.69 0.93
C GLY A 36 1.10 -9.04 0.69
N LEU A 37 2.01 -9.13 -0.29
CA LEU A 37 2.80 -10.34 -0.56
C LEU A 37 3.70 -10.70 0.62
N PHE A 38 4.33 -9.72 1.26
CA PHE A 38 5.12 -9.96 2.47
C PHE A 38 4.24 -10.53 3.61
N SER A 39 3.05 -9.97 3.83
CA SER A 39 2.10 -10.47 4.83
C SER A 39 1.64 -11.90 4.51
N LEU A 40 1.37 -12.21 3.24
CA LEU A 40 1.03 -13.56 2.80
C LEU A 40 2.20 -14.54 2.98
N PHE A 41 3.43 -14.09 2.77
CA PHE A 41 4.62 -14.90 3.03
C PHE A 41 4.76 -15.24 4.52
N VAL A 42 4.53 -14.26 5.40
CA VAL A 42 4.50 -14.49 6.86
C VAL A 42 3.39 -15.47 7.24
N ALA A 43 2.20 -15.32 6.65
CA ALA A 43 1.10 -16.24 6.86
C ALA A 43 1.47 -17.68 6.42
N PHE A 44 2.12 -17.82 5.26
CA PHE A 44 2.57 -19.11 4.75
C PHE A 44 3.56 -19.79 5.70
N ILE A 45 4.55 -19.06 6.22
CA ILE A 45 5.49 -19.60 7.23
C ILE A 45 4.75 -20.01 8.50
N ALA A 46 3.80 -19.19 8.98
CA ALA A 46 3.00 -19.52 10.16
C ALA A 46 2.17 -20.80 9.94
N ALA A 47 1.58 -20.98 8.75
CA ALA A 47 0.84 -22.18 8.39
C ALA A 47 1.73 -23.43 8.36
N LEU A 48 2.91 -23.35 7.71
CA LEU A 48 3.87 -24.46 7.65
C LEU A 48 4.35 -24.86 9.05
N THR A 49 4.68 -23.88 9.88
CA THR A 49 5.16 -24.12 11.24
C THR A 49 4.07 -24.74 12.11
N THR A 50 2.83 -24.29 11.95
CA THR A 50 1.67 -24.88 12.62
C THR A 50 1.47 -26.34 12.21
N LEU A 51 1.54 -26.63 10.91
CA LEU A 51 1.40 -27.99 10.38
C LEU A 51 2.53 -28.91 10.88
N TYR A 52 3.75 -28.40 10.95
CA TYR A 52 4.89 -29.12 11.52
C TYR A 52 4.64 -29.50 12.99
N TYR A 53 4.19 -28.57 13.82
CA TYR A 53 3.85 -28.86 15.22
C TYR A 53 2.69 -29.84 15.36
N LYS A 54 1.73 -29.82 14.44
CA LYS A 54 0.60 -30.75 14.44
C LYS A 54 1.01 -32.18 14.11
N ILE A 55 1.92 -32.36 13.15
CA ILE A 55 2.33 -33.68 12.64
C ILE A 55 3.43 -34.31 13.50
N PHE A 56 4.43 -33.52 13.92
CA PHE A 56 5.61 -34.05 14.62
C PHE A 56 5.59 -33.79 16.13
N GLY A 57 4.81 -32.81 16.59
CA GLY A 57 4.79 -32.39 17.99
C GLY A 57 3.54 -32.81 18.77
N ASP A 58 2.59 -33.50 18.13
CA ASP A 58 1.26 -33.88 18.68
C ASP A 58 0.48 -32.74 19.35
N LYS A 59 0.83 -31.48 19.04
CA LYS A 59 0.15 -30.31 19.60
C LYS A 59 -1.14 -30.02 18.86
N SER A 60 -2.15 -29.60 19.61
CA SER A 60 -3.39 -29.12 19.03
C SER A 60 -3.24 -27.69 18.52
N PHE A 61 -3.99 -27.34 17.47
CA PHE A 61 -3.97 -25.99 16.88
C PHE A 61 -4.24 -24.89 17.92
N ILE A 62 -5.14 -25.15 18.88
CA ILE A 62 -5.52 -24.23 19.95
C ILE A 62 -4.38 -23.92 20.92
N GLU A 63 -3.42 -24.83 21.10
CA GLU A 63 -2.33 -24.67 22.08
C GLU A 63 -1.25 -23.71 21.59
N THR A 64 -1.27 -23.33 20.31
CA THR A 64 -0.28 -22.43 19.72
C THR A 64 -0.97 -21.19 19.17
N PRO A 65 -0.38 -19.98 19.33
CA PRO A 65 -0.94 -18.75 18.74
C PRO A 65 -0.72 -18.65 17.22
N LEU A 66 -0.01 -19.61 16.62
CA LEU A 66 0.40 -19.56 15.21
C LEU A 66 -0.78 -19.59 14.21
N PRO A 67 -1.86 -20.37 14.41
CA PRO A 67 -3.04 -20.31 13.54
C PRO A 67 -3.69 -18.94 13.54
N LEU A 68 -3.70 -18.24 14.69
CA LEU A 68 -4.25 -16.89 14.76
C LEU A 68 -3.42 -15.91 13.92
N ILE A 69 -2.09 -15.99 14.02
CA ILE A 69 -1.17 -15.19 13.19
C ILE A 69 -1.37 -15.49 11.71
N PHE A 70 -1.52 -16.77 11.34
CA PHE A 70 -1.81 -17.17 9.96
C PHE A 70 -3.08 -16.50 9.42
N VAL A 71 -4.20 -16.58 10.15
CA VAL A 71 -5.47 -16.01 9.72
C VAL A 71 -5.39 -14.48 9.63
N MET A 72 -4.87 -13.82 10.67
CA MET A 72 -4.74 -12.37 10.69
C MET A 72 -3.84 -11.86 9.55
N ALA A 73 -2.64 -12.44 9.39
CA ALA A 73 -1.71 -12.05 8.33
C ALA A 73 -2.24 -12.37 6.93
N SER A 74 -3.02 -13.44 6.76
CA SER A 74 -3.67 -13.76 5.48
C SER A 74 -4.71 -12.71 5.10
N ILE A 75 -5.61 -12.36 6.04
CA ILE A 75 -6.66 -11.37 5.81
C ILE A 75 -6.02 -10.00 5.52
N THR A 76 -5.07 -9.56 6.35
CA THR A 76 -4.35 -8.30 6.12
C THR A 76 -3.62 -8.29 4.79
N GLY A 77 -2.96 -9.39 4.42
CA GLY A 77 -2.24 -9.50 3.15
C GLY A 77 -3.16 -9.35 1.93
N ILE A 78 -4.28 -10.07 1.93
CA ILE A 78 -5.29 -9.97 0.87
C ILE A 78 -5.88 -8.56 0.83
N MET A 79 -6.24 -7.98 1.98
CA MET A 79 -6.78 -6.61 2.06
C MET A 79 -5.79 -5.58 1.51
N CYS A 80 -4.50 -5.70 1.81
CA CYS A 80 -3.47 -4.82 1.26
C CYS A 80 -3.38 -4.92 -0.27
N ILE A 81 -3.39 -6.14 -0.83
CA ILE A 81 -3.37 -6.32 -2.29
C ILE A 81 -4.61 -5.68 -2.95
N LEU A 82 -5.79 -5.91 -2.38
CA LEU A 82 -7.04 -5.32 -2.86
C LEU A 82 -7.00 -3.78 -2.78
N MET A 83 -6.48 -3.22 -1.69
CA MET A 83 -6.29 -1.78 -1.54
C MET A 83 -5.34 -1.21 -2.60
N GLY A 84 -4.26 -1.93 -2.91
CA GLY A 84 -3.33 -1.56 -3.98
C GLY A 84 -3.98 -1.54 -5.36
N LEU A 85 -4.80 -2.55 -5.67
CA LEU A 85 -5.54 -2.62 -6.93
C LEU A 85 -6.62 -1.53 -7.02
N LEU A 86 -7.32 -1.27 -5.92
CA LEU A 86 -8.30 -0.18 -5.84
C LEU A 86 -7.64 1.19 -6.07
N ALA A 87 -6.49 1.42 -5.42
CA ALA A 87 -5.72 2.64 -5.61
C ALA A 87 -5.24 2.79 -7.06
N GLU A 88 -4.80 1.70 -7.70
CA GLU A 88 -4.39 1.70 -9.11
C GLU A 88 -5.55 2.12 -10.03
N ILE A 89 -6.76 1.60 -9.79
CA ILE A 89 -7.97 1.98 -10.54
C ILE A 89 -8.30 3.46 -10.31
N ILE A 90 -8.30 3.93 -9.05
CA ILE A 90 -8.60 5.32 -8.72
C ILE A 90 -7.61 6.26 -9.39
N MET A 91 -6.32 5.96 -9.36
CA MET A 91 -5.30 6.80 -10.00
C MET A 91 -5.46 6.83 -11.52
N ARG A 92 -5.79 5.70 -12.17
CA ARG A 92 -6.10 5.67 -13.60
C ARG A 92 -7.30 6.54 -13.92
N THR A 93 -8.39 6.40 -13.18
CA THR A 93 -9.58 7.24 -13.37
C THR A 93 -9.27 8.72 -13.11
N TYR A 94 -8.45 9.05 -12.11
CA TYR A 94 -8.04 10.42 -11.80
C TYR A 94 -7.22 11.06 -12.93
N TYR A 95 -6.26 10.33 -13.51
CA TYR A 95 -5.47 10.82 -14.64
C TYR A 95 -6.29 10.92 -15.92
N GLU A 96 -7.15 9.93 -16.19
CA GLU A 96 -8.05 9.94 -17.34
C GLU A 96 -9.06 11.10 -17.26
N SER A 97 -9.65 11.32 -16.08
CA SER A 97 -10.65 12.37 -15.85
C SER A 97 -10.05 13.77 -15.87
N GLN A 98 -8.73 13.90 -15.68
CA GLN A 98 -8.10 15.22 -15.71
C GLN A 98 -8.01 15.81 -17.11
N GLY A 99 -8.16 15.03 -18.18
CA GLY A 99 -8.41 15.54 -19.54
C GLY A 99 -7.49 16.70 -19.95
N LYS A 100 -6.26 16.76 -19.43
CA LYS A 100 -5.36 17.88 -19.65
C LYS A 100 -4.81 17.74 -21.07
N PRO A 101 -4.91 18.78 -21.92
CA PRO A 101 -4.28 18.74 -23.23
C PRO A 101 -2.78 18.49 -23.06
N VAL A 102 -2.21 17.73 -24.00
CA VAL A 102 -0.78 17.31 -24.00
C VAL A 102 0.18 18.51 -23.98
N TYR A 103 -0.32 19.71 -24.26
CA TYR A 103 0.42 20.95 -24.31
C TYR A 103 -0.27 22.04 -23.49
N LEU A 104 0.55 22.85 -22.82
CA LEU A 104 0.14 24.14 -22.27
C LEU A 104 0.43 25.19 -23.33
N ILE A 105 -0.58 25.91 -23.78
CA ILE A 105 -0.36 27.05 -24.67
C ILE A 105 0.04 28.24 -23.79
N ASP A 106 1.26 28.75 -24.00
CA ASP A 106 1.79 29.91 -23.26
C ASP A 106 1.32 31.24 -23.89
N GLU A 107 1.35 31.35 -25.23
CA GLU A 107 0.85 32.53 -25.95
C GLU A 107 0.32 32.14 -27.34
N CYS A 108 -0.91 32.55 -27.68
CA CYS A 108 -1.45 32.46 -29.04
C CYS A 108 -1.24 33.79 -29.75
N ARG A 109 -0.56 33.80 -30.90
CA ARG A 109 -0.47 34.97 -31.78
C ARG A 109 -1.22 34.71 -33.10
N ASN A 110 -2.10 35.62 -33.49
CA ASN A 110 -2.88 35.61 -34.73
C ASN A 110 -3.84 34.41 -34.92
N LEU A 111 -4.37 33.81 -33.85
CA LEU A 111 -5.45 32.83 -33.94
C LEU A 111 -6.76 33.48 -33.47
N GLU A 112 -7.76 33.55 -34.36
CA GLU A 112 -9.12 33.97 -34.00
C GLU A 112 -9.82 32.85 -33.21
N HIS A 113 -10.44 33.24 -32.08
CA HIS A 113 -11.15 32.35 -31.17
C HIS A 113 -12.25 31.54 -31.88
N LYS A 114 -12.25 30.22 -31.71
CA LYS A 114 -13.46 29.39 -31.76
C LYS A 114 -13.61 28.65 -30.45
#